data_AF-A0AA97EMN8-F1
#
_entry.id   AF-A0AA97EMN8-F1
#
_cell.length_a   1.000
_cell.length_b   1.000
_cell.length_c   1.000
_cell.angle_alpha   90.00
_cell.angle_beta   90.00
_cell.angle_gamma   90.00
#
_symmetry.space_group_name_H-M   'P 1'
#
loop_
_entity.id
_entity.type
_entity.pdbx_description
1 polymer ?
#
loop_
_entity_poly.entity_id
_entity_poly.type
_entity_poly.pdbx_seq_one_letter_code
_entity_poly.pdbx_strand_id
1 'polypeptide(L)'
;MNFNFLAPVSDLVVAHNELLSSQALGRKIRIHSAQNGIPDLDGVNIAILGVLENRNDVNYIGEEFQLNEIRKSLYALFPGSWSTTVADLGNIDKGESVEDTYFALKEAITILVKRKIIPLILGGSQDLTYANYRAYDALIPMVNVVNVDSKFNLGDSAKPIKNNSFVGKIILDEPYNLFNYATIGYQTYFNSQEEIDLMDKLYFESYRLGQVSNDITIVEPVLRDANIVSIDLSAVKASELSINQKFSPNGLDGKEICAIARYAGISNKVSSFGIYEYKPSKDDEITSLLIAQMIWYFIEGVNFRVKDDDFSDEKSYQKFIALVDEQELVFYKSVKTGRWWIEIPFLSEVNNKLKRHTLLPCMHQDYLDACKNKVPERWYKAFQKNCI
;
A
#
# COMPACT_ATOMS: atom_id res chain seq x y z
N MET A 1 19.03 13.57 10.51
CA MET A 1 18.60 14.29 9.29
C MET A 1 17.26 14.93 9.57
N ASN A 2 17.04 16.14 9.05
CA ASN A 2 15.91 17.00 9.39
C ASN A 2 14.99 17.14 8.16
N PHE A 3 13.69 17.32 8.39
CA PHE A 3 12.65 17.48 7.37
C PHE A 3 12.63 18.89 6.75
N ASN A 4 13.78 19.56 6.65
CA ASN A 4 13.89 20.96 6.22
C ASN A 4 13.46 21.21 4.77
N PHE A 5 13.32 20.16 3.96
CA PHE A 5 12.86 20.22 2.58
C PHE A 5 11.34 20.14 2.45
N LEU A 6 10.61 19.93 3.54
CA LEU A 6 9.15 19.90 3.51
C LEU A 6 8.58 21.31 3.46
N ALA A 7 7.68 21.55 2.53
CA ALA A 7 6.83 22.73 2.51
C ALA A 7 5.62 22.52 3.45
N PRO A 8 5.16 23.57 4.16
CA PRO A 8 4.00 23.47 5.03
C PRO A 8 2.70 23.21 4.26
N VAL A 9 1.69 22.73 4.97
CA VAL A 9 0.31 22.72 4.47
C VAL A 9 -0.12 24.16 4.16
N SER A 10 -0.81 24.36 3.04
CA SER A 10 -1.19 25.70 2.57
C SER A 10 -2.06 26.45 3.59
N ASP A 11 -1.86 27.76 3.68
CA ASP A 11 -2.65 28.62 4.59
C ASP A 11 -4.14 28.55 4.31
N LEU A 12 -4.54 28.28 3.06
CA LEU A 12 -5.93 28.08 2.67
C LEU A 12 -6.54 26.84 3.36
N VAL A 13 -5.82 25.73 3.41
CA VAL A 13 -6.27 24.50 4.08
C VAL A 13 -6.29 24.72 5.60
N VAL A 14 -5.28 25.38 6.16
CA VAL A 14 -5.22 25.69 7.59
C VAL A 14 -6.36 26.62 8.00
N ALA A 15 -6.65 27.66 7.21
CA ALA A 15 -7.77 28.58 7.45
C ALA A 15 -9.12 27.85 7.35
N HIS A 16 -9.30 26.97 6.36
CA HIS A 16 -10.49 26.13 6.27
C HIS A 16 -10.63 25.25 7.53
N ASN A 17 -9.55 24.67 8.01
CA ASN A 17 -9.55 23.83 9.22
C ASN A 17 -10.00 24.61 10.47
N GLU A 18 -9.60 25.88 10.63
CA GLU A 18 -10.04 26.71 11.76
C GLU A 18 -11.56 26.95 11.80
N LEU A 19 -12.24 26.86 10.65
CA LEU A 19 -13.69 27.04 10.54
C LEU A 19 -14.47 25.76 10.87
N LEU A 20 -13.79 24.61 10.98
CA LEU A 20 -14.43 23.33 11.27
C LEU A 20 -14.77 23.19 12.75
N SER A 21 -15.69 22.26 13.06
CA SER A 21 -15.98 21.87 14.43
C SER A 21 -14.69 21.45 15.16
N SER A 22 -14.53 21.83 16.42
CA SER A 22 -13.41 21.41 17.28
C SER A 22 -13.27 19.88 17.42
N GLN A 23 -14.29 19.13 17.02
CA GLN A 23 -14.32 17.66 16.99
C GLN A 23 -13.88 17.08 15.64
N ALA A 24 -13.78 17.89 14.58
CA ALA A 24 -13.34 17.43 13.27
C ALA A 24 -11.90 16.90 13.30
N LEU A 25 -11.59 15.96 12.42
CA LEU A 25 -10.30 15.26 12.35
C LEU A 25 -9.15 16.24 12.16
N GLY A 26 -9.32 17.23 11.29
CA GLY A 26 -8.35 18.29 11.06
C GLY A 26 -7.97 19.07 12.32
N ARG A 27 -8.87 19.16 13.31
CA ARG A 27 -8.61 19.80 14.62
C ARG A 27 -7.88 18.90 15.60
N LYS A 28 -7.70 17.62 15.28
CA LYS A 28 -7.04 16.60 16.13
C LYS A 28 -5.69 16.15 15.61
N ILE A 29 -5.38 16.43 14.34
CA ILE A 29 -4.07 16.13 13.74
C ILE A 29 -3.05 17.23 14.06
N ARG A 30 -1.77 16.87 14.13
CA ARG A 30 -0.67 17.83 14.23
C ARG A 30 -0.30 18.31 12.84
N ILE A 31 -0.29 19.60 12.57
CA ILE A 31 -0.12 20.13 11.20
C ILE A 31 1.17 20.93 11.10
N HIS A 32 2.01 20.59 10.12
CA HIS A 32 3.08 21.45 9.65
C HIS A 32 2.48 22.66 8.93
N SER A 33 2.55 23.82 9.56
CA SER A 33 2.04 25.10 9.03
C SER A 33 3.17 26.13 8.97
N ALA A 34 3.03 27.15 8.12
CA ALA A 34 4.01 28.23 8.03
C ALA A 34 4.23 28.96 9.37
N GLN A 35 3.19 29.02 10.20
CA GLN A 35 3.23 29.70 11.50
C GLN A 35 3.90 28.87 12.60
N ASN A 36 3.58 27.57 12.68
CA ASN A 36 4.02 26.71 13.78
C ASN A 36 5.21 25.80 13.43
N GLY A 37 5.62 25.75 12.16
CA GLY A 37 6.66 24.85 11.67
C GLY A 37 6.26 23.38 11.76
N ILE A 38 7.26 22.50 11.62
CA ILE A 38 7.08 21.05 11.64
C ILE A 38 6.70 20.60 13.05
N PRO A 39 5.61 19.83 13.23
CA PRO A 39 5.20 19.39 14.55
C PRO A 39 6.16 18.36 15.14
N ASP A 40 6.17 18.26 16.47
CA ASP A 40 6.85 17.15 17.14
C ASP A 40 6.22 15.80 16.75
N LEU A 41 7.09 14.85 16.43
CA LEU A 41 6.74 13.52 15.98
C LEU A 41 6.68 12.48 17.11
N ASP A 42 7.01 12.87 18.35
CA ASP A 42 6.92 11.95 19.47
C ASP A 42 5.46 11.51 19.72
N GLY A 43 5.26 10.19 19.75
CA GLY A 43 3.96 9.55 19.89
C GLY A 43 3.10 9.54 18.62
N VAL A 44 3.58 10.10 17.50
CA VAL A 44 2.87 10.01 16.21
C VAL A 44 2.94 8.58 15.68
N ASN A 45 1.82 8.08 15.15
CA ASN A 45 1.74 6.73 14.57
C ASN A 45 1.70 6.77 13.04
N ILE A 46 1.08 7.80 12.46
CA ILE A 46 0.93 7.99 11.02
C ILE A 46 1.32 9.42 10.67
N ALA A 47 2.11 9.58 9.61
CA ALA A 47 2.49 10.88 9.06
C ALA A 47 2.03 11.00 7.61
N ILE A 48 1.17 11.99 7.33
CA ILE A 48 0.73 12.33 5.98
C ILE A 48 1.85 13.13 5.30
N LEU A 49 2.21 12.71 4.09
CA LEU A 49 3.20 13.36 3.23
C LEU A 49 2.59 13.57 1.84
N GLY A 50 2.41 14.83 1.46
CA GLY A 50 2.11 15.19 0.08
C GLY A 50 3.37 15.18 -0.78
N VAL A 51 3.30 14.71 -2.02
CA VAL A 51 4.42 14.74 -2.97
C VAL A 51 3.91 15.35 -4.28
N LEU A 52 4.35 16.58 -4.56
CA LEU A 52 3.84 17.36 -5.68
C LEU A 52 4.54 17.03 -7.00
N GLU A 53 4.83 15.75 -7.25
CA GLU A 53 5.56 15.27 -8.42
C GLU A 53 4.67 14.44 -9.33
N ASN A 54 4.56 14.86 -10.60
CA ASN A 54 3.78 14.19 -11.63
C ASN A 54 4.45 14.24 -13.01
N ARG A 55 5.72 14.67 -13.11
CA ARG A 55 6.44 14.84 -14.39
C ARG A 55 6.65 13.53 -15.16
N ASN A 56 6.51 12.40 -14.47
CA ASN A 56 6.63 11.06 -15.04
C ASN A 56 5.29 10.40 -15.40
N ASP A 57 4.17 11.12 -15.28
CA ASP A 57 2.95 10.71 -15.97
C ASP A 57 3.20 10.73 -17.49
N VAL A 58 2.80 9.67 -18.18
CA VAL A 58 2.82 9.60 -19.65
C VAL A 58 2.00 10.70 -20.31
N ASN A 59 1.02 11.27 -19.62
CA ASN A 59 0.17 12.36 -20.11
C ASN A 59 0.53 13.74 -19.52
N TYR A 60 1.70 13.89 -18.89
CA TYR A 60 2.11 15.16 -18.30
C TYR A 60 2.21 16.26 -19.37
N ILE A 61 1.50 17.37 -19.15
CA ILE A 61 1.47 18.51 -20.08
C ILE A 61 1.89 19.83 -19.41
N GLY A 62 2.48 19.77 -18.20
CA GLY A 62 2.96 20.94 -17.48
C GLY A 62 1.93 21.57 -16.54
N GLU A 63 0.89 20.82 -16.16
CA GLU A 63 -0.14 21.27 -15.25
C GLU A 63 0.37 21.48 -13.81
N GLU A 64 -0.27 22.43 -13.11
CA GLU A 64 -0.05 22.66 -11.70
C GLU A 64 -0.70 21.53 -10.89
N PHE A 65 0.03 21.00 -9.90
CA PHE A 65 -0.40 19.87 -9.09
C PHE A 65 -0.50 20.28 -7.61
N GLN A 66 -1.66 20.05 -7.00
CA GLN A 66 -1.92 20.37 -5.59
C GLN A 66 -2.77 19.30 -4.91
N LEU A 67 -2.71 19.25 -3.58
CA LEU A 67 -3.40 18.24 -2.75
C LEU A 67 -4.38 18.86 -1.74
N ASN A 68 -4.74 20.13 -1.94
CA ASN A 68 -5.53 20.88 -0.95
C ASN A 68 -6.95 20.34 -0.78
N GLU A 69 -7.62 19.93 -1.86
CA GLU A 69 -9.00 19.43 -1.77
C GLU A 69 -9.08 18.11 -1.00
N ILE A 70 -8.11 17.20 -1.19
CA ILE A 70 -8.00 15.97 -0.38
C ILE A 70 -7.87 16.33 1.11
N ARG A 71 -6.99 17.29 1.45
CA ARG A 71 -6.80 17.71 2.84
C ARG A 71 -8.06 18.34 3.43
N LYS A 72 -8.74 19.23 2.72
CA LYS A 72 -10.00 19.82 3.19
C LYS A 72 -11.05 18.73 3.45
N SER A 73 -11.24 17.83 2.50
CA SER A 73 -12.17 16.71 2.62
C SER A 73 -11.83 15.81 3.81
N LEU A 74 -10.55 15.47 4.00
CA LEU A 74 -10.10 14.66 5.14
C LEU A 74 -10.29 15.39 6.48
N TYR A 75 -9.91 16.66 6.55
CA TYR A 75 -9.94 17.46 7.77
C TYR A 75 -11.37 17.67 8.26
N ALA A 76 -12.33 17.75 7.33
CA ALA A 76 -13.76 17.90 7.60
C ALA A 76 -14.44 16.63 8.17
N LEU A 77 -13.84 15.45 8.00
CA LEU A 77 -14.38 14.21 8.59
C LEU A 77 -14.28 14.24 10.12
N PHE A 78 -15.10 13.45 10.80
CA PHE A 78 -14.91 13.18 12.23
C PHE A 78 -13.99 11.96 12.44
N PRO A 79 -13.12 11.98 13.46
CA PRO A 79 -12.34 10.80 13.81
C PRO A 79 -13.27 9.65 14.25
N GLY A 80 -12.86 8.40 14.00
CA GLY A 80 -13.46 7.24 14.63
C GLY A 80 -13.17 7.18 16.13
N SER A 81 -13.69 6.15 16.80
CA SER A 81 -13.38 5.86 18.21
C SER A 81 -12.00 5.22 18.35
N TRP A 82 -10.96 5.95 17.97
CA TRP A 82 -9.57 5.49 17.90
C TRP A 82 -8.59 6.35 18.69
N SER A 83 -7.40 5.80 19.00
CA SER A 83 -6.33 6.47 19.73
C SER A 83 -5.10 6.83 18.87
N THR A 84 -5.13 6.50 17.58
CA THR A 84 -4.02 6.80 16.66
C THR A 84 -3.76 8.30 16.55
N THR A 85 -2.51 8.69 16.79
CA THR A 85 -2.05 10.07 16.60
C THR A 85 -1.52 10.25 15.18
N VAL A 86 -2.02 11.27 14.48
CA VAL A 86 -1.68 11.58 13.09
C VAL A 86 -1.02 12.96 13.00
N ALA A 87 0.03 13.06 12.20
CA ALA A 87 0.62 14.34 11.80
C ALA A 87 0.51 14.53 10.29
N ASP A 88 0.21 15.74 9.82
CA ASP A 88 0.39 16.14 8.42
C ASP A 88 1.68 16.96 8.32
N LEU A 89 2.66 16.40 7.62
CA LEU A 89 3.99 16.99 7.49
C LEU A 89 4.08 17.98 6.32
N GLY A 90 2.99 18.20 5.59
CA GLY A 90 2.96 19.08 4.43
C GLY A 90 3.40 18.35 3.17
N ASN A 91 4.15 19.04 2.31
CA ASN A 91 4.48 18.56 0.97
C ASN A 91 5.98 18.46 0.72
N ILE A 92 6.36 17.55 -0.17
CA ILE A 92 7.62 17.60 -0.91
C ILE A 92 7.31 18.30 -2.24
N ASP A 93 7.93 19.45 -2.47
CA ASP A 93 7.81 20.17 -3.73
C ASP A 93 8.60 19.49 -4.85
N LYS A 94 8.31 19.84 -6.11
CA LYS A 94 9.10 19.39 -7.26
C LYS A 94 10.55 19.87 -7.08
N GLY A 95 11.49 18.94 -7.08
CA GLY A 95 12.91 19.27 -7.21
C GLY A 95 13.26 19.76 -8.62
N GLU A 96 14.49 20.20 -8.83
CA GLU A 96 14.98 20.59 -10.16
C GLU A 96 14.80 19.43 -11.16
N SER A 97 15.18 18.21 -10.74
CA SER A 97 14.92 16.95 -11.43
C SER A 97 13.90 16.07 -10.67
N VAL A 98 13.36 15.04 -11.33
CA VAL A 98 12.47 14.07 -10.65
C VAL A 98 13.25 13.24 -9.63
N GLU A 99 14.53 12.98 -9.92
CA GLU A 99 15.47 12.28 -9.06
C GLU A 99 15.69 13.01 -7.72
N ASP A 100 15.69 14.35 -7.73
CA ASP A 100 15.77 15.16 -6.50
C ASP A 100 14.52 14.95 -5.64
N THR A 101 13.33 14.91 -6.26
CA THR A 101 12.08 14.61 -5.54
C THR A 101 12.11 13.18 -4.98
N TYR A 102 12.58 12.20 -5.75
CA TYR A 102 12.74 10.82 -5.28
C TYR A 102 13.68 10.71 -4.09
N PHE A 103 14.79 11.43 -4.11
CA PHE A 103 15.74 11.45 -3.00
C PHE A 103 15.08 12.00 -1.73
N ALA A 104 14.38 13.13 -1.83
CA ALA A 104 13.66 13.72 -0.70
C ALA A 104 12.58 12.76 -0.14
N LEU A 105 11.81 12.11 -1.02
CA LEU A 105 10.80 11.13 -0.63
C LEU A 105 11.42 9.91 0.06
N LYS A 106 12.50 9.37 -0.51
CA LYS A 106 13.26 8.25 0.05
C LYS A 106 13.71 8.56 1.48
N GLU A 107 14.36 9.71 1.67
CA GLU A 107 14.85 10.15 2.98
C GLU A 107 13.71 10.32 4.01
N ALA A 108 12.60 10.96 3.60
CA ALA A 108 11.44 11.13 4.47
C ALA A 108 10.87 9.78 4.95
N ILE A 109 10.66 8.84 4.03
CA ILE A 109 10.14 7.50 4.34
C ILE A 109 11.12 6.74 5.21
N THR A 110 12.42 6.73 4.89
CA THR A 110 13.44 6.04 5.68
C THR A 110 13.47 6.55 7.13
N ILE A 111 13.34 7.86 7.36
CA ILE A 111 13.29 8.44 8.72
C ILE A 111 12.02 7.99 9.45
N LEU A 112 10.85 8.09 8.81
CA LEU A 112 9.56 7.76 9.44
C LEU A 112 9.47 6.28 9.78
N VAL A 113 9.81 5.39 8.86
CA VAL A 113 9.75 3.93 9.07
C VAL A 113 10.73 3.50 10.18
N LYS A 114 11.94 4.07 10.25
CA LYS A 114 12.88 3.83 11.37
C LYS A 114 12.31 4.23 12.73
N ARG A 115 11.50 5.29 12.77
CA ARG A 115 10.78 5.76 13.96
C ARG A 115 9.48 4.99 14.23
N LYS A 116 9.15 3.98 13.41
CA LYS A 116 7.89 3.23 13.45
C LYS A 116 6.66 4.12 13.24
N ILE A 117 6.82 5.19 12.47
CA ILE A 117 5.74 6.05 11.99
C ILE A 117 5.42 5.61 10.58
N ILE A 118 4.15 5.31 10.30
CA ILE A 118 3.70 4.89 8.97
C ILE A 118 3.58 6.14 8.09
N PRO A 119 4.39 6.30 7.01
CA PRO A 119 4.15 7.33 6.02
C PRO A 119 2.89 6.98 5.21
N LEU A 120 1.95 7.92 5.21
CA LEU A 120 0.79 7.96 4.34
C LEU A 120 1.11 8.95 3.21
N ILE A 121 1.38 8.44 2.02
CA ILE A 121 1.85 9.21 0.88
C ILE A 121 0.66 9.58 0.00
N LEU A 122 0.51 10.87 -0.27
CA LEU A 122 -0.41 11.40 -1.27
C LEU A 122 0.47 12.01 -2.36
N GLY A 123 0.56 11.41 -3.54
CA GLY A 123 1.53 11.93 -4.52
C GLY A 123 1.20 11.62 -5.96
N GLY A 124 1.52 12.55 -6.85
CA GLY A 124 1.02 12.63 -8.22
C GLY A 124 1.15 11.34 -9.02
N SER A 125 2.24 11.18 -9.75
CA SER A 125 2.39 10.02 -10.63
C SER A 125 2.85 8.78 -9.86
N GLN A 126 2.34 7.60 -10.20
CA GLN A 126 2.52 6.38 -9.41
C GLN A 126 3.97 5.85 -9.38
N ASP A 127 4.86 6.34 -10.26
CA ASP A 127 6.29 6.06 -10.23
C ASP A 127 6.95 6.42 -8.89
N LEU A 128 6.34 7.30 -8.09
CA LEU A 128 6.75 7.55 -6.70
C LEU A 128 6.77 6.29 -5.82
N THR A 129 6.02 5.24 -6.19
CA THR A 129 6.10 3.92 -5.55
C THR A 129 7.50 3.32 -5.65
N TYR A 130 8.25 3.61 -6.73
CA TYR A 130 9.65 3.20 -6.87
C TYR A 130 10.53 3.84 -5.79
N ALA A 131 10.40 5.16 -5.57
CA ALA A 131 11.14 5.85 -4.52
C ALA A 131 10.75 5.34 -3.11
N ASN A 132 9.47 5.05 -2.90
CA ASN A 132 8.99 4.41 -1.68
C ASN A 132 9.64 3.04 -1.45
N TYR A 133 9.64 2.16 -2.46
CA TYR A 133 10.33 0.87 -2.40
C TYR A 133 11.83 1.01 -2.09
N ARG A 134 12.52 1.94 -2.76
CA ARG A 134 13.95 2.22 -2.52
C ARG A 134 14.25 2.79 -1.13
N ALA A 135 13.26 3.33 -0.42
CA ALA A 135 13.45 3.73 0.98
C ALA A 135 13.69 2.53 1.91
N TYR A 136 13.32 1.32 1.49
CA TYR A 136 13.47 0.09 2.26
C TYR A 136 14.80 -0.65 2.06
N ASP A 137 15.62 -0.23 1.08
CA ASP A 137 16.91 -0.86 0.74
C ASP A 137 17.81 -1.13 1.96
N ALA A 138 17.82 -0.18 2.91
CA ALA A 138 18.62 -0.26 4.14
C ALA A 138 17.78 -0.56 5.40
N LEU A 139 16.49 -0.84 5.26
CA LEU A 139 15.57 -1.06 6.38
C LEU A 139 15.31 -2.53 6.64
N ILE A 140 15.00 -3.30 5.59
CA ILE A 140 14.71 -4.73 5.66
C ILE A 140 15.32 -5.44 4.45
N PRO A 141 15.74 -6.73 4.58
CA PRO A 141 16.41 -7.43 3.48
C PRO A 141 15.54 -7.68 2.26
N MET A 142 14.25 -7.92 2.48
CA MET A 142 13.28 -8.34 1.47
C MET A 142 11.96 -7.62 1.72
N VAL A 143 11.34 -7.11 0.66
CA VAL A 143 10.16 -6.23 0.69
C VAL A 143 9.02 -6.87 -0.10
N ASN A 144 7.82 -6.80 0.48
CA ASN A 144 6.57 -7.16 -0.18
C ASN A 144 5.79 -5.91 -0.57
N VAL A 145 5.45 -5.80 -1.85
CA VAL A 145 4.69 -4.67 -2.40
C VAL A 145 3.34 -5.16 -2.90
N VAL A 146 2.27 -4.51 -2.46
CA VAL A 146 0.94 -4.68 -3.02
C VAL A 146 0.59 -3.45 -3.82
N ASN A 147 0.20 -3.65 -5.08
CA ASN A 147 -0.28 -2.59 -5.96
C ASN A 147 -1.77 -2.80 -6.26
N VAL A 148 -2.61 -1.83 -5.91
CA VAL A 148 -4.05 -1.84 -6.21
C VAL A 148 -4.25 -1.01 -7.47
N ASP A 149 -4.51 -1.68 -8.58
CA ASP A 149 -4.31 -1.10 -9.90
C ASP A 149 -5.12 -1.83 -10.98
N SER A 150 -5.52 -1.11 -12.02
CA SER A 150 -6.13 -1.70 -13.22
C SER A 150 -5.10 -2.40 -14.12
N LYS A 151 -3.81 -2.08 -13.97
CA LYS A 151 -2.66 -2.54 -14.77
C LYS A 151 -1.53 -3.07 -13.90
N PHE A 152 -0.61 -3.83 -14.50
CA PHE A 152 0.61 -4.28 -13.82
C PHE A 152 1.73 -3.24 -13.80
N ASN A 153 1.74 -2.31 -14.77
CA ASN A 153 2.75 -1.25 -14.89
C ASN A 153 4.20 -1.77 -14.99
N LEU A 154 4.39 -2.93 -15.63
CA LEU A 154 5.70 -3.52 -15.90
C LEU A 154 6.48 -2.67 -16.90
N GLY A 155 5.86 -2.37 -18.05
CA GLY A 155 6.43 -1.51 -19.08
C GLY A 155 7.76 -2.01 -19.66
N ASP A 156 8.42 -1.15 -20.43
CA ASP A 156 9.74 -1.42 -20.99
C ASP A 156 10.84 -0.87 -20.08
N SER A 157 11.50 -1.77 -19.37
CA SER A 157 12.57 -1.45 -18.43
C SER A 157 13.81 -0.79 -19.06
N ALA A 158 14.01 -0.90 -20.38
CA ALA A 158 15.09 -0.22 -21.08
C ALA A 158 14.84 1.29 -21.22
N LYS A 159 13.58 1.73 -21.05
CA LYS A 159 13.18 3.14 -21.13
C LYS A 159 13.29 3.83 -19.77
N PRO A 160 13.27 5.17 -19.74
CA PRO A 160 13.12 5.94 -18.50
C PRO A 160 11.85 5.53 -17.75
N ILE A 161 11.89 5.66 -16.42
CA ILE A 161 10.77 5.35 -15.54
C ILE A 161 9.57 6.28 -15.84
N LYS A 162 8.37 5.69 -15.85
CA LYS A 162 7.07 6.38 -15.98
C LYS A 162 6.06 5.73 -15.05
N ASN A 163 4.92 6.40 -14.84
CA ASN A 163 3.84 5.86 -14.00
C ASN A 163 3.30 4.50 -14.47
N ASN A 164 3.46 4.15 -15.75
CA ASN A 164 3.05 2.84 -16.29
C ASN A 164 4.20 1.82 -16.47
N SER A 165 5.42 2.11 -15.99
CA SER A 165 6.60 1.25 -16.18
C SER A 165 7.49 1.10 -14.94
N PHE A 166 7.08 1.65 -13.80
CA PHE A 166 7.90 1.67 -12.59
C PHE A 166 8.15 0.26 -12.01
N VAL A 167 7.25 -0.70 -12.24
CA VAL A 167 7.41 -2.06 -11.71
C VAL A 167 8.56 -2.78 -12.39
N GLY A 168 8.77 -2.57 -13.70
CA GLY A 168 9.94 -3.10 -14.40
C GLY A 168 11.26 -2.63 -13.76
N LYS A 169 11.31 -1.38 -13.27
CA LYS A 169 12.47 -0.84 -12.55
C LYS A 169 12.64 -1.44 -11.16
N ILE A 170 11.54 -1.68 -10.43
CA ILE A 170 11.59 -2.38 -9.13
C ILE A 170 12.24 -3.77 -9.29
N ILE A 171 11.92 -4.48 -10.37
CA ILE A 171 12.40 -5.85 -10.62
C ILE A 171 13.88 -5.86 -11.05
N LEU A 172 14.30 -4.95 -11.92
CA LEU A 172 15.60 -5.04 -12.61
C LEU A 172 16.72 -4.17 -12.05
N ASP A 173 16.39 -3.06 -11.38
CA ASP A 173 17.42 -2.17 -10.84
C ASP A 173 17.93 -2.71 -9.49
N GLU A 174 19.24 -2.63 -9.25
CA GLU A 174 19.83 -3.00 -7.96
C GLU A 174 19.51 -1.95 -6.87
N PRO A 175 19.36 -2.36 -5.59
CA PRO A 175 19.46 -3.73 -5.08
C PRO A 175 18.21 -4.60 -5.35
N TYR A 176 18.42 -5.92 -5.43
CA TYR A 176 17.36 -6.92 -5.61
C TYR A 176 16.79 -7.37 -4.25
N ASN A 177 15.89 -6.56 -3.70
CA ASN A 177 15.21 -6.76 -2.42
C ASN A 177 13.69 -6.96 -2.55
N LEU A 178 13.13 -7.07 -3.76
CA LEU A 178 11.72 -7.44 -3.95
C LEU A 178 11.56 -8.95 -3.70
N PHE A 179 10.73 -9.33 -2.73
CA PHE A 179 10.37 -10.73 -2.50
C PHE A 179 9.05 -11.09 -3.16
N ASN A 180 8.03 -10.27 -2.88
CA ASN A 180 6.72 -10.47 -3.46
C ASN A 180 6.17 -9.17 -4.02
N TYR A 181 5.57 -9.29 -5.19
CA TYR A 181 4.72 -8.26 -5.77
C TYR A 181 3.35 -8.89 -6.01
N ALA A 182 2.32 -8.18 -5.57
CA ALA A 182 0.94 -8.59 -5.73
C ALA A 182 0.11 -7.46 -6.33
N THR A 183 -0.62 -7.74 -7.40
CA THR A 183 -1.55 -6.76 -8.00
C THR A 183 -2.99 -7.11 -7.65
N ILE A 184 -3.77 -6.13 -7.19
CA ILE A 184 -5.18 -6.27 -6.85
C ILE A 184 -6.03 -5.39 -7.76
N GLY A 185 -7.04 -5.97 -8.39
CA GLY A 185 -8.01 -5.22 -9.20
C GLY A 185 -7.64 -5.10 -10.68
N TYR A 186 -6.60 -5.81 -11.13
CA TYR A 186 -6.17 -5.72 -12.53
C TYR A 186 -7.26 -6.20 -13.48
N GLN A 187 -7.27 -5.64 -14.69
CA GLN A 187 -8.26 -5.94 -15.72
C GLN A 187 -7.53 -6.49 -16.95
N THR A 188 -7.81 -7.72 -17.34
CA THR A 188 -7.07 -8.43 -18.42
C THR A 188 -6.96 -7.64 -19.71
N TYR A 189 -7.98 -6.88 -20.10
CA TYR A 189 -7.96 -6.09 -21.34
C TYR A 189 -7.07 -4.84 -21.31
N PHE A 190 -6.50 -4.49 -20.15
CA PHE A 190 -5.50 -3.42 -20.03
C PHE A 190 -4.06 -3.95 -19.93
N ASN A 191 -3.86 -5.27 -19.94
CA ASN A 191 -2.56 -5.90 -19.78
C ASN A 191 -2.31 -6.84 -20.96
N SER A 192 -1.07 -6.87 -21.48
CA SER A 192 -0.74 -7.81 -22.55
C SER A 192 -0.65 -9.24 -22.01
N GLN A 193 -0.81 -10.25 -22.87
CA GLN A 193 -0.67 -11.64 -22.41
C GLN A 193 0.76 -11.95 -22.00
N GLU A 194 1.75 -11.32 -22.65
CA GLU A 194 3.15 -11.42 -22.27
C GLU A 194 3.42 -10.88 -20.87
N GLU A 195 2.75 -9.78 -20.47
CA GLU A 195 2.84 -9.24 -19.11
C GLU A 195 2.21 -10.18 -18.07
N ILE A 196 1.05 -10.79 -18.39
CA ILE A 196 0.39 -11.78 -17.54
C ILE A 196 1.28 -13.01 -17.36
N ASP A 197 1.82 -13.55 -18.46
CA ASP A 197 2.75 -14.69 -18.43
C ASP A 197 4.02 -14.37 -17.64
N LEU A 198 4.51 -13.12 -17.71
CA LEU A 198 5.68 -12.68 -16.94
C LEU A 198 5.37 -12.65 -15.44
N MET A 199 4.21 -12.14 -15.03
CA MET A 199 3.77 -12.15 -13.64
C MET A 199 3.75 -13.58 -13.06
N ASP A 200 3.23 -14.54 -13.82
CA ASP A 200 3.18 -15.94 -13.39
C ASP A 200 4.57 -16.60 -13.36
N LYS A 201 5.44 -16.31 -14.34
CA LYS A 201 6.84 -16.80 -14.36
C LYS A 201 7.66 -16.26 -13.20
N LEU A 202 7.40 -15.03 -12.76
CA LEU A 202 8.03 -14.42 -11.58
C LEU A 202 7.35 -14.87 -10.27
N TYR A 203 6.35 -15.75 -10.34
CA TYR A 203 5.54 -16.22 -9.22
C TYR A 203 4.87 -15.08 -8.45
N PHE A 204 4.59 -13.95 -9.10
CA PHE A 204 3.86 -12.85 -8.51
C PHE A 204 2.37 -13.15 -8.39
N GLU A 205 1.72 -12.48 -7.45
CA GLU A 205 0.30 -12.66 -7.21
C GLU A 205 -0.50 -11.66 -8.04
N SER A 206 -1.59 -12.11 -8.67
CA SER A 206 -2.42 -11.27 -9.53
C SER A 206 -3.89 -11.59 -9.27
N TYR A 207 -4.61 -10.63 -8.70
CA TYR A 207 -6.03 -10.75 -8.34
C TYR A 207 -6.86 -9.90 -9.27
N ARG A 208 -7.62 -10.56 -10.15
CA ARG A 208 -8.42 -9.87 -11.17
C ARG A 208 -9.61 -9.18 -10.52
N LEU A 209 -10.03 -8.03 -11.07
CA LEU A 209 -11.19 -7.28 -10.56
C LEU A 209 -12.40 -8.17 -10.24
N GLY A 210 -12.79 -9.06 -11.17
CA GLY A 210 -13.96 -9.92 -10.97
C GLY A 210 -13.84 -10.91 -9.81
N GLN A 211 -12.63 -11.33 -9.44
CA GLN A 211 -12.40 -12.17 -8.25
C GLN A 211 -12.56 -11.33 -6.98
N VAL A 212 -11.94 -10.14 -6.96
CA VAL A 212 -11.98 -9.21 -5.83
C VAL A 212 -13.40 -8.73 -5.56
N SER A 213 -14.17 -8.41 -6.60
CA SER A 213 -15.55 -7.97 -6.43
C SER A 213 -16.52 -9.10 -6.06
N ASN A 214 -16.21 -10.34 -6.42
CA ASN A 214 -17.00 -11.49 -6.00
C ASN A 214 -16.77 -11.82 -4.51
N ASP A 215 -15.52 -11.73 -4.05
CA ASP A 215 -15.17 -11.93 -2.65
C ASP A 215 -14.00 -11.03 -2.25
N ILE A 216 -14.33 -9.92 -1.59
CA ILE A 216 -13.33 -8.95 -1.12
C ILE A 216 -12.41 -9.53 -0.05
N THR A 217 -12.79 -10.62 0.62
CA THR A 217 -11.99 -11.19 1.72
C THR A 217 -10.68 -11.82 1.24
N ILE A 218 -10.59 -12.19 -0.04
CA ILE A 218 -9.38 -12.79 -0.64
C ILE A 218 -8.18 -11.85 -0.60
N VAL A 219 -8.39 -10.53 -0.47
CA VAL A 219 -7.30 -9.54 -0.43
C VAL A 219 -6.70 -9.40 0.97
N GLU A 220 -7.39 -9.85 2.02
CA GLU A 220 -6.93 -9.70 3.40
C GLU A 220 -5.57 -10.35 3.63
N PRO A 221 -5.34 -11.62 3.24
CA PRO A 221 -4.04 -12.24 3.46
C PRO A 221 -2.94 -11.54 2.63
N VAL A 222 -3.29 -10.98 1.47
CA VAL A 222 -2.36 -10.30 0.54
C VAL A 222 -1.81 -9.04 1.22
N LEU A 223 -2.72 -8.23 1.76
CA LEU A 223 -2.40 -7.01 2.49
C LEU A 223 -1.75 -7.30 3.85
N ARG A 224 -2.10 -8.40 4.51
CA ARG A 224 -1.47 -8.86 5.76
C ARG A 224 0.01 -9.19 5.59
N ASP A 225 0.44 -9.57 4.39
CA ASP A 225 1.84 -9.87 4.09
C ASP A 225 2.63 -8.68 3.51
N ALA A 226 1.94 -7.58 3.16
CA ALA A 226 2.53 -6.41 2.52
C ALA A 226 3.38 -5.56 3.48
N ASN A 227 4.47 -4.99 2.98
CA ASN A 227 5.18 -3.90 3.64
C ASN A 227 4.73 -2.54 3.11
N ILE A 228 4.57 -2.46 1.77
CA ILE A 228 4.16 -1.26 1.04
C ILE A 228 2.85 -1.57 0.34
N VAL A 229 1.88 -0.65 0.45
CA VAL A 229 0.65 -0.68 -0.34
C VAL A 229 0.59 0.59 -1.19
N SER A 230 0.51 0.41 -2.50
CA SER A 230 0.31 1.47 -3.50
C SER A 230 -1.09 1.36 -4.08
N ILE A 231 -1.83 2.46 -4.13
CA ILE A 231 -3.14 2.52 -4.76
C ILE A 231 -3.11 3.50 -5.93
N ASP A 232 -3.45 3.00 -7.12
CA ASP A 232 -3.79 3.82 -8.28
C ASP A 232 -5.31 4.05 -8.32
N LEU A 233 -5.72 5.31 -8.42
CA LEU A 233 -7.12 5.69 -8.60
C LEU A 233 -7.73 5.19 -9.92
N SER A 234 -6.93 4.81 -10.92
CA SER A 234 -7.37 4.15 -12.15
C SER A 234 -8.06 2.80 -11.90
N ALA A 235 -7.80 2.17 -10.75
CA ALA A 235 -8.47 0.94 -10.33
C ALA A 235 -9.95 1.16 -9.94
N VAL A 236 -10.33 2.39 -9.60
CA VAL A 236 -11.68 2.74 -9.13
C VAL A 236 -12.61 2.98 -10.31
N LYS A 237 -13.85 2.48 -10.21
CA LYS A 237 -14.85 2.67 -11.27
C LYS A 237 -15.21 4.15 -11.43
N ALA A 238 -15.34 4.61 -12.68
CA ALA A 238 -15.54 6.03 -12.99
C ALA A 238 -16.81 6.65 -12.39
N SER A 239 -17.83 5.85 -12.01
CA SER A 239 -19.04 6.37 -11.36
C SER A 239 -18.82 6.81 -9.91
N GLU A 240 -17.71 6.42 -9.27
CA GLU A 240 -17.34 6.82 -7.92
C GLU A 240 -16.34 8.00 -7.91
N LEU A 241 -16.06 8.58 -9.09
CA LEU A 241 -15.01 9.57 -9.27
C LEU A 241 -15.53 10.82 -9.99
N SER A 242 -14.93 11.97 -9.66
CA SER A 242 -15.14 13.23 -10.37
C SER A 242 -14.55 13.22 -11.77
N ILE A 243 -15.03 14.14 -12.61
CA ILE A 243 -14.85 14.13 -14.07
C ILE A 243 -13.38 13.96 -14.53
N ASN A 244 -12.45 14.70 -13.94
CA ASN A 244 -11.02 14.68 -14.34
C ASN A 244 -10.31 13.38 -13.94
N GLN A 245 -10.86 12.63 -12.99
CA GLN A 245 -10.28 11.37 -12.50
C GLN A 245 -10.83 10.14 -13.24
N LYS A 246 -11.91 10.29 -14.02
CA LYS A 246 -12.55 9.15 -14.70
C LYS A 246 -11.61 8.49 -15.69
N PHE A 247 -11.38 7.19 -15.51
CA PHE A 247 -10.54 6.38 -16.39
C PHE A 247 -11.34 5.27 -17.08
N SER A 248 -11.98 4.39 -16.30
CA SER A 248 -12.69 3.21 -16.81
C SER A 248 -14.10 3.10 -16.22
N PRO A 249 -15.12 2.68 -17.01
CA PRO A 249 -16.47 2.45 -16.47
C PRO A 249 -16.51 1.32 -15.44
N ASN A 250 -15.61 0.34 -15.56
CA ASN A 250 -15.48 -0.79 -14.64
C ASN A 250 -14.23 -0.64 -13.78
N GLY A 251 -14.37 -0.97 -12.51
CA GLY A 251 -13.32 -0.86 -11.50
C GLY A 251 -13.90 -1.20 -10.13
N LEU A 252 -13.05 -1.08 -9.11
CA LEU A 252 -13.46 -1.22 -7.72
C LEU A 252 -14.45 -0.11 -7.36
N ASP A 253 -15.50 -0.45 -6.61
CA ASP A 253 -16.39 0.56 -6.06
C ASP A 253 -15.84 1.23 -4.80
N GLY A 254 -16.54 2.27 -4.34
CA GLY A 254 -16.11 3.03 -3.16
C GLY A 254 -16.03 2.19 -1.88
N LYS A 255 -16.86 1.14 -1.75
CA LYS A 255 -16.85 0.24 -0.58
C LYS A 255 -15.66 -0.72 -0.66
N GLU A 256 -15.40 -1.28 -1.83
CA GLU A 256 -14.31 -2.22 -2.08
C GLU A 256 -12.95 -1.55 -1.85
N ILE A 257 -12.74 -0.34 -2.40
CA ILE A 257 -11.46 0.37 -2.22
C ILE A 257 -11.23 0.81 -0.77
N CYS A 258 -12.30 1.20 -0.06
CA CYS A 258 -12.24 1.49 1.38
C CYS A 258 -11.97 0.23 2.20
N ALA A 259 -12.53 -0.92 1.84
CA ALA A 259 -12.27 -2.20 2.49
C ALA A 259 -10.80 -2.64 2.31
N ILE A 260 -10.25 -2.46 1.10
CA ILE A 260 -8.82 -2.69 0.82
C ILE A 260 -7.94 -1.77 1.69
N ALA A 261 -8.25 -0.47 1.75
CA ALA A 261 -7.52 0.46 2.62
C ALA A 261 -7.60 0.05 4.10
N ARG A 262 -8.77 -0.42 4.56
CA ARG A 262 -8.95 -0.93 5.92
C ARG A 262 -8.11 -2.18 6.19
N TYR A 263 -8.10 -3.16 5.29
CA TYR A 263 -7.27 -4.36 5.43
C TYR A 263 -5.77 -4.02 5.43
N ALA A 264 -5.33 -3.06 4.61
CA ALA A 264 -3.97 -2.53 4.66
C ALA A 264 -3.65 -1.95 6.05
N GLY A 265 -4.58 -1.22 6.65
CA GLY A 265 -4.43 -0.69 8.01
C GLY A 265 -4.31 -1.77 9.08
N ILE A 266 -5.12 -2.84 9.00
CA ILE A 266 -5.15 -3.96 9.98
C ILE A 266 -3.85 -4.77 9.98
N SER A 267 -3.15 -4.81 8.84
CA SER A 267 -1.89 -5.54 8.72
C SER A 267 -0.84 -5.03 9.68
N ASN A 268 -0.24 -5.91 10.49
CA ASN A 268 0.90 -5.54 11.34
C ASN A 268 2.18 -5.23 10.54
N LYS A 269 2.28 -5.72 9.29
CA LYS A 269 3.47 -5.59 8.44
C LYS A 269 3.46 -4.33 7.57
N VAL A 270 2.28 -3.81 7.23
CA VAL A 270 2.16 -2.59 6.42
C VAL A 270 2.79 -1.43 7.19
N SER A 271 3.84 -0.87 6.59
CA SER A 271 4.65 0.19 7.16
C SER A 271 4.73 1.41 6.24
N SER A 272 4.16 1.35 5.03
CA SER A 272 3.91 2.49 4.15
C SER A 272 2.63 2.27 3.33
N PHE A 273 1.85 3.33 3.14
CA PHE A 273 0.59 3.34 2.39
C PHE A 273 0.56 4.56 1.48
N GLY A 274 0.30 4.38 0.18
CA GLY A 274 0.31 5.47 -0.80
C GLY A 274 -0.92 5.46 -1.70
N ILE A 275 -1.41 6.67 -2.03
CA ILE A 275 -2.49 6.89 -2.99
C ILE A 275 -1.95 7.82 -4.08
N TYR A 276 -2.07 7.39 -5.34
CA TYR A 276 -1.45 8.01 -6.50
C TYR A 276 -2.46 8.26 -7.63
N GLU A 277 -1.98 8.92 -8.69
CA GLU A 277 -2.70 9.25 -9.93
C GLU A 277 -3.90 10.19 -9.71
N TYR A 278 -3.89 10.95 -8.61
CA TYR A 278 -4.89 11.99 -8.40
C TYR A 278 -4.73 13.10 -9.43
N LYS A 279 -5.83 13.55 -10.02
CA LYS A 279 -5.88 14.63 -11.00
C LYS A 279 -6.67 15.80 -10.41
N PRO A 280 -5.99 16.79 -9.80
CA PRO A 280 -6.64 17.89 -9.10
C PRO A 280 -7.59 18.66 -10.03
N SER A 281 -8.75 19.04 -9.51
CA SER A 281 -9.71 19.89 -10.21
C SER A 281 -10.44 20.79 -9.22
N LYS A 282 -11.15 21.81 -9.72
CA LYS A 282 -12.08 22.56 -8.88
C LYS A 282 -13.34 21.76 -8.54
N ASP A 283 -13.70 20.82 -9.40
CA ASP A 283 -14.93 19.99 -9.31
C ASP A 283 -14.57 18.53 -8.93
N ASP A 284 -13.63 18.36 -7.98
CA ASP A 284 -13.13 17.03 -7.56
C ASP A 284 -13.72 16.53 -6.23
N GLU A 285 -14.86 17.08 -5.78
CA GLU A 285 -15.39 16.86 -4.44
C GLU A 285 -15.63 15.38 -4.13
N ILE A 286 -16.09 14.60 -5.12
CA ILE A 286 -16.34 13.17 -4.96
C ILE A 286 -15.02 12.40 -4.85
N THR A 287 -14.06 12.68 -5.74
CA THR A 287 -12.75 12.02 -5.71
C THR A 287 -11.99 12.34 -4.43
N SER A 288 -11.93 13.62 -4.04
CA SER A 288 -11.21 14.04 -2.83
C SER A 288 -11.85 13.47 -1.56
N LEU A 289 -13.18 13.37 -1.51
CA LEU A 289 -13.90 12.71 -0.41
C LEU A 289 -13.66 11.21 -0.37
N LEU A 290 -13.63 10.51 -1.52
CA LEU A 290 -13.32 9.08 -1.55
C LEU A 290 -11.90 8.79 -1.06
N ILE A 291 -10.91 9.59 -1.49
CA ILE A 291 -9.54 9.49 -0.99
C ILE A 291 -9.50 9.74 0.53
N ALA A 292 -10.21 10.76 1.02
CA ALA A 292 -10.33 11.03 2.45
C ALA A 292 -10.93 9.83 3.22
N GLN A 293 -11.93 9.14 2.65
CA GLN A 293 -12.52 7.93 3.23
C GLN A 293 -11.54 6.76 3.23
N MET A 294 -10.76 6.57 2.15
CA MET A 294 -9.71 5.53 2.11
C MET A 294 -8.68 5.77 3.22
N ILE A 295 -8.22 7.02 3.40
CA ILE A 295 -7.31 7.40 4.49
C ILE A 295 -7.96 7.13 5.85
N TRP A 296 -9.23 7.51 6.02
CA TRP A 296 -9.98 7.29 7.25
C TRP A 296 -10.06 5.80 7.60
N TYR A 297 -10.45 4.94 6.64
CA TYR A 297 -10.53 3.49 6.87
C TYR A 297 -9.16 2.84 7.07
N PHE A 298 -8.10 3.36 6.45
CA PHE A 298 -6.74 2.93 6.74
C PHE A 298 -6.37 3.22 8.20
N ILE A 299 -6.61 4.45 8.68
CA ILE A 299 -6.40 4.83 10.10
C ILE A 299 -7.24 3.92 11.01
N GLU A 300 -8.47 3.60 10.60
CA GLU A 300 -9.31 2.65 11.34
C GLU A 300 -8.64 1.30 11.51
N GLY A 301 -8.17 0.75 10.39
CA GLY A 301 -7.50 -0.54 10.37
C GLY A 301 -6.28 -0.56 11.29
N VAL A 302 -5.49 0.52 11.31
CA VAL A 302 -4.33 0.64 12.21
C VAL A 302 -4.71 0.50 13.69
N ASN A 303 -5.88 1.00 14.09
CA ASN A 303 -6.38 0.83 15.47
C ASN A 303 -6.86 -0.59 15.77
N PHE A 304 -7.21 -1.35 14.74
CA PHE A 304 -7.60 -2.75 14.84
C PHE A 304 -6.42 -3.73 14.65
N ARG A 305 -5.18 -3.24 14.68
CA ARG A 305 -3.99 -4.10 14.68
C ARG A 305 -3.95 -4.93 15.96
N VAL A 306 -3.84 -6.25 15.75
CA VAL A 306 -3.69 -7.24 16.83
C VAL A 306 -2.46 -8.06 16.50
N LYS A 307 -1.50 -8.15 17.43
CA LYS A 307 -0.33 -9.03 17.29
C LYS A 307 -0.75 -10.48 17.50
N ASP A 308 -0.84 -11.21 16.40
CA ASP A 308 -1.41 -12.56 16.30
C ASP A 308 -0.59 -13.51 15.43
N ASP A 309 0.64 -13.12 15.11
CA ASP A 309 1.62 -13.82 14.28
C ASP A 309 2.75 -14.47 15.10
N ASP A 310 2.65 -14.43 16.44
CA ASP A 310 3.58 -15.11 17.35
C ASP A 310 3.00 -16.46 17.80
N PHE A 311 3.49 -17.53 17.15
CA PHE A 311 3.17 -18.92 17.46
C PHE A 311 4.25 -19.61 18.30
N SER A 312 5.03 -18.85 19.08
CA SER A 312 5.92 -19.44 20.10
C SER A 312 5.16 -20.01 21.31
N ASP A 313 3.95 -19.51 21.58
CA ASP A 313 3.06 -20.01 22.63
C ASP A 313 2.00 -20.94 22.04
N GLU A 314 2.02 -22.22 22.38
CA GLU A 314 1.06 -23.23 21.91
C GLU A 314 -0.40 -22.91 22.28
N LYS A 315 -0.64 -22.05 23.28
CA LYS A 315 -2.00 -21.63 23.66
C LYS A 315 -2.56 -20.55 22.74
N SER A 316 -1.73 -19.90 21.93
CA SER A 316 -2.13 -18.78 21.07
C SER A 316 -2.74 -19.23 19.74
N TYR A 317 -2.59 -20.51 19.38
CA TYR A 317 -3.01 -21.04 18.07
C TYR A 317 -3.59 -22.46 18.11
N GLN A 318 -4.23 -22.84 16.99
CA GLN A 318 -4.62 -24.20 16.67
C GLN A 318 -3.83 -24.67 15.44
N LYS A 319 -3.24 -25.87 15.50
CA LYS A 319 -2.47 -26.46 14.40
C LYS A 319 -3.32 -27.45 13.61
N PHE A 320 -3.28 -27.38 12.29
CA PHE A 320 -3.94 -28.30 11.37
C PHE A 320 -2.94 -28.82 10.35
N ILE A 321 -3.03 -30.09 9.97
CA ILE A 321 -2.13 -30.71 8.99
C ILE A 321 -3.00 -31.30 7.88
N ALA A 322 -2.71 -30.93 6.65
CA ALA A 322 -3.33 -31.51 5.46
C ALA A 322 -2.25 -32.20 4.63
N LEU A 323 -2.51 -33.42 4.17
CA LEU A 323 -1.63 -34.14 3.26
C LEU A 323 -2.07 -33.83 1.83
N VAL A 324 -1.17 -33.27 1.02
CA VAL A 324 -1.39 -32.96 -0.40
C VAL A 324 -0.25 -33.54 -1.21
N ASP A 325 -0.53 -34.42 -2.16
CA ASP A 325 0.49 -35.06 -3.01
C ASP A 325 1.69 -35.62 -2.22
N GLU A 326 1.40 -36.32 -1.11
CA GLU A 326 2.39 -36.90 -0.18
C GLU A 326 3.24 -35.88 0.61
N GLN A 327 2.94 -34.59 0.51
CA GLN A 327 3.56 -33.52 1.30
C GLN A 327 2.63 -33.04 2.43
N GLU A 328 3.18 -32.82 3.60
CA GLU A 328 2.45 -32.26 4.74
C GLU A 328 2.42 -30.73 4.67
N LEU A 329 1.22 -30.16 4.51
CA LEU A 329 0.98 -28.73 4.66
C LEU A 329 0.50 -28.43 6.07
N VAL A 330 1.25 -27.60 6.78
CA VAL A 330 0.99 -27.23 8.17
C VAL A 330 0.33 -25.86 8.23
N PHE A 331 -0.87 -25.80 8.80
CA PHE A 331 -1.66 -24.59 8.98
C PHE A 331 -1.75 -24.21 10.47
N TYR A 332 -1.77 -22.92 10.73
CA TYR A 332 -1.93 -22.31 12.04
C TYR A 332 -3.13 -21.37 12.02
N LYS A 333 -4.02 -21.49 13.00
CA LYS A 333 -5.13 -20.56 13.22
C LYS A 333 -4.93 -19.82 14.53
N SER A 334 -4.90 -18.49 14.50
CA SER A 334 -4.84 -17.68 15.71
C SER A 334 -6.14 -17.84 16.53
N VAL A 335 -6.01 -18.14 17.82
CA VAL A 335 -7.15 -18.18 18.75
C VAL A 335 -7.70 -16.77 19.02
N LYS A 336 -6.85 -15.73 18.91
CA LYS A 336 -7.23 -14.33 19.18
C LYS A 336 -8.08 -13.74 18.08
N THR A 337 -7.73 -14.00 16.83
CA THR A 337 -8.31 -13.31 15.66
C THR A 337 -9.02 -14.25 14.70
N GLY A 338 -8.80 -15.56 14.81
CA GLY A 338 -9.31 -16.56 13.87
C GLY A 338 -8.63 -16.54 12.50
N ARG A 339 -7.63 -15.68 12.28
CA ARG A 339 -6.85 -15.61 11.04
C ARG A 339 -5.99 -16.86 10.87
N TRP A 340 -5.65 -17.16 9.61
CA TRP A 340 -4.93 -18.37 9.24
C TRP A 340 -3.56 -18.05 8.62
N TRP A 341 -2.61 -18.95 8.86
CA TRP A 341 -1.30 -18.98 8.24
C TRP A 341 -0.96 -20.40 7.81
N ILE A 342 -0.15 -20.52 6.78
CA ILE A 342 0.44 -21.78 6.32
C ILE A 342 1.96 -21.69 6.43
N GLU A 343 2.59 -22.78 6.85
CA GLU A 343 4.04 -22.88 6.94
C GLU A 343 4.64 -23.08 5.56
N ILE A 344 5.65 -22.28 5.21
CA ILE A 344 6.50 -22.54 4.06
C ILE A 344 7.75 -23.29 4.57
N PRO A 345 8.01 -24.52 4.08
CA PRO A 345 9.16 -25.29 4.52
C PRO A 345 10.47 -24.55 4.19
N PHE A 346 11.39 -24.56 5.14
CA PHE A 346 12.69 -23.92 5.00
C PHE A 346 13.68 -24.83 4.27
N LEU A 347 14.12 -24.43 3.08
CA LEU A 347 15.20 -25.11 2.36
C LEU A 347 16.53 -24.46 2.75
N SER A 348 17.16 -24.99 3.80
CA SER A 348 18.38 -24.43 4.40
C SER A 348 19.61 -24.38 3.48
N GLU A 349 19.58 -25.03 2.32
CA GLU A 349 20.74 -25.19 1.44
C GLU A 349 20.80 -24.18 0.29
N VAL A 350 19.77 -23.37 0.05
CA VAL A 350 19.67 -22.52 -1.16
C VAL A 350 19.78 -21.02 -0.88
N ASN A 351 19.26 -20.51 0.25
CA ASN A 351 19.10 -19.05 0.41
C ASN A 351 19.47 -18.54 1.82
N ASN A 352 20.60 -17.83 1.93
CA ASN A 352 21.11 -17.24 3.19
C ASN A 352 20.34 -15.98 3.66
N LYS A 353 19.37 -15.48 2.87
CA LYS A 353 18.60 -14.27 3.21
C LYS A 353 17.42 -14.54 4.16
N LEU A 354 16.93 -15.77 4.25
CA LEU A 354 15.83 -16.18 5.13
C LEU A 354 16.39 -17.03 6.28
N LYS A 355 16.03 -16.72 7.54
CA LYS A 355 16.64 -17.34 8.73
C LYS A 355 15.69 -18.24 9.55
N ARG A 356 14.42 -18.42 9.17
CA ARG A 356 13.42 -19.23 9.91
C ARG A 356 12.30 -19.77 9.00
N HIS A 357 11.59 -20.80 9.48
CA HIS A 357 10.26 -21.19 8.99
C HIS A 357 9.40 -19.94 8.81
N THR A 358 8.94 -19.70 7.59
CA THR A 358 8.20 -18.49 7.24
C THR A 358 6.72 -18.81 7.21
N LEU A 359 5.94 -18.03 7.94
CA LEU A 359 4.47 -18.13 7.96
C LEU A 359 3.90 -17.23 6.88
N LEU A 360 3.12 -17.82 6.00
CA LEU A 360 2.41 -17.11 4.94
C LEU A 360 0.94 -16.93 5.35
N PRO A 361 0.41 -15.70 5.40
CA PRO A 361 -1.01 -15.45 5.59
C PRO A 361 -1.86 -16.21 4.57
N CYS A 362 -2.89 -16.91 5.04
CA CYS A 362 -3.84 -17.62 4.19
C CYS A 362 -5.27 -17.52 4.73
N MET A 363 -6.22 -18.09 4.00
CA MET A 363 -7.63 -18.22 4.37
C MET A 363 -7.92 -19.61 4.93
N HIS A 364 -9.00 -19.73 5.69
CA HIS A 364 -9.54 -21.06 6.06
C HIS A 364 -9.89 -21.90 4.82
N GLN A 365 -10.32 -21.25 3.75
CA GLN A 365 -10.64 -21.92 2.49
C GLN A 365 -9.43 -22.65 1.89
N ASP A 366 -8.22 -22.11 2.04
CA ASP A 366 -6.98 -22.76 1.57
C ASP A 366 -6.73 -24.09 2.30
N TYR A 367 -7.04 -24.16 3.60
CA TYR A 367 -6.99 -25.41 4.35
C TYR A 367 -8.04 -26.42 3.84
N LEU A 368 -9.27 -25.97 3.61
CA LEU A 368 -10.34 -26.84 3.11
C LEU A 368 -10.04 -27.38 1.70
N ASP A 369 -9.37 -26.60 0.86
CA ASP A 369 -8.95 -27.01 -0.47
C ASP A 369 -7.73 -27.95 -0.39
N ALA A 370 -6.78 -27.72 0.51
CA ALA A 370 -5.70 -28.66 0.80
C ALA A 370 -6.25 -30.03 1.26
N CYS A 371 -7.26 -30.07 2.13
CA CYS A 371 -7.93 -31.33 2.48
C CYS A 371 -8.57 -32.08 1.30
N LYS A 372 -8.77 -31.41 0.16
CA LYS A 372 -9.29 -31.98 -1.10
C LYS A 372 -8.18 -32.23 -2.12
N ASN A 373 -6.94 -32.38 -1.68
CA ASN A 373 -5.75 -32.54 -2.53
C ASN A 373 -5.56 -31.38 -3.54
N LYS A 374 -5.84 -30.14 -3.13
CA LYS A 374 -5.54 -28.95 -3.94
C LYS A 374 -4.50 -28.11 -3.23
N VAL A 375 -3.34 -27.93 -3.85
CA VAL A 375 -2.29 -27.05 -3.33
C VAL A 375 -2.77 -25.60 -3.42
N PRO A 376 -2.75 -24.81 -2.32
CA PRO A 376 -3.07 -23.38 -2.38
C PRO A 376 -2.08 -22.64 -3.28
N GLU A 377 -2.60 -21.91 -4.28
CA GLU A 377 -1.77 -21.24 -5.30
C GLU A 377 -0.75 -20.28 -4.68
N ARG A 378 -1.16 -19.53 -3.65
CA ARG A 378 -0.28 -18.57 -2.98
C ARG A 378 0.88 -19.24 -2.25
N TRP A 379 0.62 -20.37 -1.61
CA TRP A 379 1.67 -21.17 -0.99
C TRP A 379 2.63 -21.72 -2.04
N TYR A 380 2.11 -22.22 -3.16
CA TYR A 380 2.94 -22.71 -4.27
C TYR A 380 3.85 -21.61 -4.83
N LYS A 381 3.30 -20.42 -5.11
CA LYS A 381 4.07 -19.26 -5.59
C LYS A 381 5.17 -18.86 -4.60
N ALA A 382 4.86 -18.81 -3.30
CA ALA A 382 5.84 -18.49 -2.27
C ALA A 382 6.90 -19.58 -2.09
N PHE A 383 6.52 -20.86 -2.22
CA PHE A 383 7.45 -22.00 -2.19
C PHE A 383 8.44 -21.93 -3.36
N GLN A 384 7.97 -21.73 -4.59
CA GLN A 384 8.83 -21.65 -5.77
C GLN A 384 9.87 -20.53 -5.67
N LYS A 385 9.49 -19.36 -5.13
CA LYS A 385 10.43 -18.25 -4.88
C LYS A 385 11.52 -18.57 -3.86
N ASN A 386 11.28 -19.48 -2.94
CA ASN A 386 12.28 -19.90 -1.95
C ASN A 386 13.20 -20.99 -2.49
N CYS A 387 12.80 -21.68 -3.56
CA CYS A 387 13.59 -22.72 -4.24
C CYS A 387 14.57 -22.15 -5.27
N ILE A 388 14.32 -20.94 -5.76
CA ILE A 388 15.16 -20.18 -6.69
C ILE A 388 16.11 -19.28 -5.90
#